data_AF-G5A7H9-F1
#
_entry.id   AF-G5A7H9-F1
#
_cell.length_a   1.000
_cell.length_b   1.000
_cell.length_c   1.000
_cell.angle_alpha   90.00
_cell.angle_beta   90.00
_cell.angle_gamma   90.00
#
_symmetry.space_group_name_H-M   'P 1'
#
loop_
_entity.id
_entity.type
_entity.pdbx_description
1 polymer ?
#
loop_
_entity_poly.entity_id
_entity_poly.type
_entity_poly.pdbx_seq_one_letter_code
_entity_poly.pdbx_strand_id
1 'polypeptide(L)'
;KLIIMELIKPITSDHDLIELAKKMNIHLDDIFESSEITKRLPKKGSYLILLRQPNMDVGHWTCVHDGEYFDSMGEAAPTKYGVGKYNPKHVW
;
A
#
# COMPACT_ATOMS: atom_id res chain seq x y z
N LYS A 1 -21.03 -10.03 2.04
CA LYS A 1 -21.18 -8.55 2.04
C LYS A 1 -20.97 -7.94 3.43
N LEU A 2 -21.45 -8.54 4.54
CA LEU A 2 -21.17 -8.05 5.91
C LEU A 2 -19.71 -8.16 6.36
N ILE A 3 -19.05 -9.31 6.11
CA ILE A 3 -17.71 -9.62 6.66
C ILE A 3 -16.59 -8.70 6.11
N ILE A 4 -16.79 -8.09 4.93
CA ILE A 4 -15.79 -7.17 4.33
C ILE A 4 -15.75 -5.84 5.08
N MET A 5 -16.89 -5.36 5.60
CA MET A 5 -16.95 -4.08 6.30
C MET A 5 -16.27 -4.13 7.68
N GLU A 6 -16.19 -5.30 8.31
CA GLU A 6 -15.47 -5.48 9.58
C GLU A 6 -13.96 -5.29 9.43
N LEU A 7 -13.41 -5.53 8.23
CA LEU A 7 -12.00 -5.35 7.92
C LEU A 7 -11.68 -3.94 7.39
N ILE A 8 -12.68 -3.18 6.97
CA ILE A 8 -12.53 -1.78 6.52
C ILE A 8 -12.78 -0.87 7.72
N LYS A 9 -11.67 -0.50 8.38
CA LYS A 9 -11.68 0.33 9.58
C LYS A 9 -10.70 1.51 9.45
N PRO A 10 -10.90 2.62 10.18
CA PRO A 10 -10.03 3.80 10.09
C PRO A 10 -8.55 3.49 10.40
N ILE A 11 -8.29 2.56 11.32
CA ILE A 11 -6.95 2.09 11.68
C ILE A 11 -6.91 0.59 11.45
N THR A 12 -6.10 0.15 10.49
CA THR A 12 -6.02 -1.25 10.08
C THR A 12 -4.59 -1.79 10.17
N SER A 13 -4.46 -3.04 10.61
CA SER A 13 -3.17 -3.72 10.66
C SER A 13 -2.85 -4.39 9.32
N ASP A 14 -1.58 -4.76 9.13
CA ASP A 14 -1.15 -5.61 8.02
C ASP A 14 -1.90 -6.95 7.99
N HIS A 15 -2.16 -7.56 9.15
CA HIS A 15 -2.94 -8.78 9.27
C HIS A 15 -4.35 -8.63 8.69
N ASP A 16 -5.06 -7.54 9.03
CA ASP A 16 -6.39 -7.27 8.50
C ASP A 16 -6.37 -7.07 6.97
N LEU A 17 -5.35 -6.38 6.46
CA LEU A 17 -5.18 -6.13 5.02
C LEU A 17 -4.90 -7.42 4.25
N ILE A 18 -4.07 -8.31 4.79
CA ILE A 18 -3.81 -9.64 4.22
C ILE A 18 -5.10 -10.46 4.19
N GLU A 19 -5.89 -10.44 5.26
CA GLU A 19 -7.17 -11.15 5.29
C GLU A 19 -8.17 -10.58 4.29
N LEU A 20 -8.22 -9.26 4.16
CA LEU A 20 -9.05 -8.58 3.18
C LEU A 20 -8.63 -8.94 1.75
N ALA A 21 -7.33 -8.92 1.43
CA ALA A 21 -6.81 -9.31 0.12
C ALA A 21 -7.23 -10.75 -0.24
N LYS A 22 -7.09 -11.69 0.70
CA LYS A 22 -7.55 -13.08 0.54
C LYS A 22 -9.04 -13.17 0.24
N LYS A 23 -9.87 -12.45 1.01
CA LYS A 23 -11.34 -12.41 0.82
C LYS A 23 -11.74 -11.79 -0.52
N MET A 24 -10.94 -10.86 -1.02
CA MET A 24 -11.16 -10.19 -2.31
C MET A 24 -10.53 -10.94 -3.50
N ASN A 25 -9.85 -12.07 -3.25
CA ASN A 25 -9.08 -12.80 -4.25
C ASN A 25 -8.03 -11.93 -4.97
N ILE A 26 -7.36 -11.06 -4.19
CA ILE A 26 -6.26 -10.22 -4.62
C ILE A 26 -4.95 -10.85 -4.15
N HIS A 27 -4.00 -11.01 -5.07
CA HIS A 27 -2.64 -11.45 -4.75
C HIS A 27 -1.79 -10.25 -4.32
N LEU A 28 -1.08 -10.42 -3.21
CA LEU A 28 -0.04 -9.50 -2.73
C LEU A 28 1.29 -10.25 -2.78
N ASP A 29 2.28 -9.64 -3.42
CA ASP A 29 3.62 -10.19 -3.50
C ASP A 29 4.42 -9.95 -2.21
N ASP A 30 4.23 -8.78 -1.59
CA ASP A 30 4.86 -8.47 -0.31
C ASP A 30 4.17 -7.30 0.42
N ILE A 31 4.51 -7.12 1.69
CA ILE A 31 4.12 -5.98 2.52
C ILE A 31 5.37 -5.43 3.18
N PHE A 32 5.55 -4.11 3.11
CA PHE A 32 6.71 -3.44 3.65
C PHE A 32 6.32 -2.33 4.62
N GLU A 33 7.13 -2.13 5.66
CA GLU A 33 7.34 -0.79 6.19
C GLU A 33 8.32 -0.03 5.28
N SER A 34 8.05 1.25 5.06
CA SER A 34 8.77 2.09 4.11
C SER A 34 10.31 2.08 4.27
N SER A 35 10.84 1.87 5.48
CA SER A 35 12.28 1.81 5.76
C SER A 35 12.92 0.50 5.33
N GLU A 36 12.16 -0.59 5.21
CA GLU A 36 12.64 -1.90 4.74
C GLU A 36 12.99 -1.86 3.24
N ILE A 37 12.39 -0.92 2.51
CA ILE A 37 12.64 -0.70 1.08
C ILE A 37 13.95 0.06 0.89
N THR A 38 15.04 -0.70 0.84
CA THR A 38 16.42 -0.21 0.60
C THR A 38 16.84 -0.23 -0.87
N LYS A 39 16.06 -0.91 -1.72
CA LYS A 39 16.26 -1.02 -3.17
C LYS A 39 14.94 -0.73 -3.89
N ARG A 40 15.03 -0.44 -5.19
CA ARG A 40 13.83 -0.25 -6.03
C ARG A 40 12.97 -1.50 -6.00
N LEU A 41 11.65 -1.31 -5.93
CA LEU A 41 10.70 -2.41 -6.02
C LEU A 41 10.75 -3.02 -7.43
N PRO A 42 10.48 -4.33 -7.58
CA PRO A 42 10.29 -4.93 -8.89
C PRO A 42 9.19 -4.21 -9.68
N LYS A 43 9.35 -4.13 -11.00
CA LYS A 43 8.36 -3.48 -11.88
C LYS A 43 7.04 -4.24 -12.00
N LYS A 44 7.02 -5.51 -11.63
CA LYS A 44 5.83 -6.36 -11.65
C LYS A 44 5.57 -6.85 -10.24
N GLY A 45 4.31 -6.79 -9.83
CA GLY A 45 3.86 -7.25 -8.52
C GLY A 45 3.00 -6.21 -7.80
N SER A 46 2.33 -6.68 -6.76
CA SER A 46 1.41 -5.93 -5.91
C SER A 46 1.97 -5.85 -4.50
N TYR A 47 2.23 -4.63 -4.02
CA TYR A 47 2.86 -4.38 -2.73
C TYR A 47 2.01 -3.44 -1.89
N LEU A 48 1.86 -3.74 -0.60
CA LEU A 48 1.38 -2.77 0.39
C LEU A 48 2.58 -2.15 1.10
N ILE A 49 2.54 -0.84 1.32
CA ILE A 49 3.64 -0.12 1.93
C ILE A 49 3.09 0.78 3.02
N LEU A 50 3.57 0.57 4.25
CA LEU A 50 3.28 1.41 5.39
C LEU A 50 4.28 2.57 5.44
N LEU A 51 3.79 3.79 5.24
CA LEU A 51 4.54 5.01 5.47
C LEU A 51 4.42 5.38 6.94
N ARG A 52 5.51 5.25 7.69
CA ARG A 52 5.53 5.54 9.13
C ARG A 52 6.73 6.40 9.46
N GLN A 53 6.49 7.49 10.19
CA GLN A 53 7.59 8.28 10.72
C GLN A 53 8.29 7.52 11.85
N PRO A 54 9.60 7.75 12.08
CA PRO A 54 10.30 7.17 13.22
C PRO A 54 9.56 7.42 14.53
N ASN A 55 9.46 6.39 15.38
CA ASN A 55 8.82 6.42 16.70
C ASN A 55 7.29 6.63 16.70
N MET A 56 6.60 6.35 15.60
CA MET A 56 5.12 6.33 15.57
C MET A 56 4.54 4.92 15.56
N ASP A 57 3.42 4.73 16.25
CA ASP A 57 2.69 3.45 16.30
C ASP A 57 1.75 3.26 15.09
N VAL A 58 1.35 4.36 14.46
CA VAL A 58 0.42 4.40 13.32
C VAL A 58 1.08 5.10 12.15
N GLY A 59 0.73 4.69 10.94
CA GLY A 59 1.20 5.29 9.70
C GLY A 59 0.11 5.34 8.64
N HIS A 60 0.53 5.60 7.40
CA HIS A 60 -0.34 5.69 6.24
C HIS A 60 -0.07 4.52 5.29
N TRP A 61 -1.12 3.79 4.92
CA TRP A 61 -1.00 2.68 3.98
C TRP A 61 -1.09 3.18 2.54
N THR A 62 -0.17 2.71 1.71
CA THR A 62 -0.10 3.01 0.28
C THR A 62 0.12 1.70 -0.48
N CYS A 63 -0.04 1.71 -1.81
CA CYS A 63 0.24 0.51 -2.59
C CYS A 63 0.94 0.79 -3.91
N VAL A 64 1.63 -0.24 -4.40
CA VAL A 64 2.23 -0.27 -5.73
C VAL A 64 1.71 -1.50 -6.45
N HIS A 65 1.24 -1.35 -7.69
CA HIS A 65 0.89 -2.45 -8.57
C HIS A 65 1.53 -2.27 -9.93
N ASP A 66 2.35 -3.23 -10.35
CA ASP A 66 3.04 -3.22 -11.66
C ASP A 66 3.77 -1.89 -11.97
N GLY A 67 4.39 -1.32 -10.93
CA GLY A 67 5.16 -0.08 -11.01
C GLY A 67 4.30 1.19 -11.07
N GLU A 68 2.98 1.08 -10.87
CA GLU A 68 2.07 2.20 -10.63
C GLU A 68 1.83 2.37 -9.13
N TYR A 69 1.91 3.60 -8.63
CA TYR A 69 1.73 3.92 -7.21
C TYR A 69 0.35 4.53 -6.97
N PHE A 70 -0.26 4.13 -5.86
CA PHE A 70 -1.54 4.66 -5.39
C PHE A 70 -1.41 5.14 -3.95
N ASP A 71 -1.90 6.35 -3.72
CA ASP A 71 -2.09 6.96 -2.43
C ASP A 71 -3.50 7.53 -2.37
N SER A 72 -4.26 7.21 -1.31
CA SER A 72 -5.63 7.70 -1.14
C SER A 72 -5.71 9.21 -0.91
N MET A 73 -4.61 9.85 -0.49
CA MET A 73 -4.48 11.29 -0.33
C MET A 73 -4.00 11.99 -1.61
N GLY A 74 -3.66 11.24 -2.65
CA GLY A 74 -3.15 11.80 -3.91
C GLY A 74 -1.69 12.23 -3.87
N GLU A 75 -0.94 11.85 -2.84
CA GLU A 75 0.49 12.17 -2.69
C GLU A 75 1.36 11.40 -3.70
N ALA A 76 2.51 11.98 -4.04
CA ALA A 76 3.44 11.38 -4.98
C ALA A 76 4.26 10.25 -4.35
N ALA A 77 4.62 9.25 -5.17
CA ALA A 77 5.47 8.15 -4.73
C ALA A 77 6.86 8.64 -4.29
N PRO A 78 7.40 8.13 -3.18
CA PRO A 78 8.82 8.26 -2.86
C PRO A 78 9.71 7.75 -4.01
N THR A 79 10.66 8.57 -4.45
CA THR A 79 11.55 8.27 -5.59
C THR A 79 12.35 6.97 -5.38
N LYS A 80 12.64 6.60 -4.13
CA LYS A 80 13.35 5.37 -3.75
C LYS A 80 12.64 4.09 -4.20
N TYR A 81 11.32 4.12 -4.37
CA TYR A 81 10.56 2.96 -4.85
C TYR A 81 10.84 2.65 -6.32
N GLY A 82 11.35 3.61 -7.10
CA GLY A 82 11.61 3.43 -8.52
C GLY A 82 10.33 3.40 -9.39
N VAL A 83 9.23 3.90 -8.84
CA VAL A 83 7.93 4.02 -9.52
C VAL A 83 7.99 5.21 -10.49
N GLY A 84 7.67 4.97 -11.75
CA GLY A 84 7.89 5.93 -12.85
C GLY A 84 6.68 6.76 -13.24
N LYS A 85 5.48 6.48 -12.72
CA LYS A 85 4.25 7.16 -13.12
C LYS A 85 3.32 7.38 -11.92
N TYR A 86 2.85 8.63 -11.79
CA TYR A 86 1.69 9.00 -10.97
C TYR A 86 0.44 8.36 -11.56
N ASN A 87 -0.55 8.01 -10.73
CA ASN A 87 -1.89 7.69 -11.23
C ASN A 87 -2.69 9.01 -11.36
N PRO A 88 -2.86 9.58 -12.57
CA PRO A 88 -3.54 10.86 -12.77
C PRO A 88 -5.04 10.84 -12.47
N LYS A 89 -5.62 9.67 -12.15
CA LYS A 89 -7.07 9.51 -11.95
C LYS A 89 -7.57 9.97 -10.56
N HIS A 90 -6.76 10.68 -9.79
CA HIS A 90 -7.06 11.09 -8.41
C HIS A 90 -7.42 12.57 -8.24
N VAL A 91 -7.87 13.22 -9.30
CA VAL A 91 -8.59 14.50 -9.17
C VAL A 91 -10.05 14.14 -8.98
N TRP A 92 -10.56 14.29 -7.75
CA TRP A 92 -12.00 14.24 -7.45
C TRP A 92 -12.73 15.37 -8.18
#